data_AF-H1B861-F1
#
_entry.id   AF-H1B861-F1
#
_cell.length_a   1.000
_cell.length_b   1.000
_cell.length_c   1.000
_cell.angle_alpha   90.00
_cell.angle_beta   90.00
_cell.angle_gamma   90.00
#
_symmetry.space_group_name_H-M   'P 1'
#
loop_
_entity.id
_entity.type
_entity.pdbx_description
1 polymer ?
#
loop_
_entity_poly.entity_id
_entity_poly.type
_entity_poly.pdbx_seq_one_letter_code
_entity_poly.pdbx_strand_id
1 'polypeptide(L)'
;MSGKKIFQIDPENWPNQTTRERVVSERGRKELPPGTKGGENLKPDRHYEHKQYAFDSYCKKVLKCEACNGYRQISRHQKRFTSLEELSEAEMAQLAVYDRYPWEYTTFPVGGAVILIEDDGLAEALLGLSQEDLEIFMMHWFLRMTDAQIARYINMPRRTVNTRRHKAYRLLTELMGGEADD
;
A
#
# COMPACT_ATOMS: atom_id res chain seq x y z
N MET A 1 -30.83 16.68 17.53
CA MET A 1 -30.88 15.90 16.27
C MET A 1 -30.71 14.44 16.62
N SER A 2 -31.71 13.63 16.32
CA SER A 2 -31.83 12.22 16.72
C SER A 2 -31.04 11.34 15.76
N GLY A 3 -29.99 10.69 16.26
CA GLY A 3 -29.19 9.72 15.50
C GLY A 3 -29.95 8.41 15.33
N LYS A 4 -30.60 8.24 14.18
CA LYS A 4 -31.13 6.93 13.76
C LYS A 4 -29.95 5.98 13.52
N LYS A 5 -29.80 4.97 14.38
CA LYS A 5 -28.96 3.80 14.11
C LYS A 5 -29.61 3.00 12.97
N ILE A 6 -28.93 2.90 11.83
CA ILE A 6 -29.41 2.27 10.59
C ILE A 6 -29.34 0.73 10.66
N PHE A 7 -28.80 0.16 11.75
CA PHE A 7 -28.73 -1.28 11.94
C PHE A 7 -29.26 -1.66 13.33
N GLN A 8 -30.57 -1.83 13.42
CA GLN A 8 -31.14 -2.76 14.41
C GLN A 8 -31.16 -4.12 13.72
N ILE A 9 -30.19 -4.96 14.05
CA ILE A 9 -30.13 -6.33 13.58
C ILE A 9 -30.98 -7.14 14.55
N ASP A 10 -32.13 -7.62 14.07
CA ASP A 10 -33.02 -8.46 14.84
C ASP A 10 -32.28 -9.74 15.26
N PRO A 11 -32.30 -10.12 16.56
CA PRO A 11 -31.65 -11.33 17.06
C PRO A 11 -32.15 -12.62 16.39
N GLU A 12 -33.33 -12.59 15.75
CA GLU A 12 -33.92 -13.69 15.00
C GLU A 12 -33.11 -14.09 13.76
N ASN A 13 -32.29 -13.20 13.18
CA ASN A 13 -31.70 -13.39 11.84
C ASN A 13 -30.25 -13.95 11.87
N TRP A 14 -29.82 -14.52 13.01
CA TRP A 14 -28.50 -15.15 13.13
C TRP A 14 -28.50 -16.51 12.41
N PRO A 15 -27.47 -16.84 11.59
CA PRO A 15 -27.38 -18.14 10.92
C PRO A 15 -27.21 -19.33 11.87
N ASN A 16 -27.05 -19.07 13.17
CA ASN A 16 -26.86 -20.08 14.22
C ASN A 16 -27.96 -20.00 15.28
N GLN A 17 -29.21 -19.69 14.92
CA GLN A 17 -30.33 -19.92 15.82
C GLN A 17 -30.34 -21.41 16.15
N THR A 18 -30.17 -21.76 17.43
CA THR A 18 -30.28 -23.14 17.90
C THR A 18 -31.76 -23.54 17.77
N THR A 19 -32.17 -23.96 16.57
CA THR A 19 -33.47 -24.57 16.35
C THR A 19 -33.56 -25.74 17.30
N ARG A 20 -34.32 -25.57 18.40
CA ARG A 20 -34.57 -26.63 19.38
C ARG A 20 -35.30 -27.82 18.75
N GLU A 21 -35.87 -27.62 17.56
CA GLU A 21 -36.33 -28.71 16.71
C GLU A 21 -35.15 -29.40 16.04
N ARG A 22 -34.89 -30.62 16.52
CA ARG A 22 -34.05 -31.59 15.85
C ARG A 22 -34.66 -31.87 14.49
N VAL A 23 -34.05 -31.36 13.41
CA VAL A 23 -34.43 -31.72 12.04
C VAL A 23 -34.02 -33.18 11.83
N VAL A 24 -34.97 -34.09 12.04
CA VAL A 24 -34.79 -35.51 11.77
C VAL A 24 -35.50 -35.82 10.46
N SER A 25 -34.80 -36.48 9.54
CA SER A 25 -35.41 -37.13 8.38
C SER A 25 -36.62 -37.98 8.81
N GLU A 26 -37.61 -38.19 7.95
CA GLU A 26 -38.87 -38.91 8.27
C GLU A 26 -38.72 -40.18 9.13
N ARG A 27 -37.59 -40.89 9.02
CA ARG A 27 -37.22 -42.05 9.85
C ARG A 27 -37.03 -41.79 11.35
N GLY A 28 -37.03 -40.54 11.81
CA GLY A 28 -36.71 -40.16 13.19
C GLY A 28 -37.87 -39.59 14.00
N ARG A 29 -39.08 -39.51 13.44
CA ARG A 29 -40.29 -39.13 14.19
C ARG A 29 -40.71 -40.30 15.09
N LYS A 30 -40.83 -40.06 16.39
CA LYS A 30 -41.18 -41.08 17.40
C LYS A 30 -42.69 -41.28 17.61
N GLU A 31 -43.52 -40.48 16.98
CA GLU A 31 -44.98 -40.60 17.09
C GLU A 31 -45.53 -41.34 15.87
N LEU A 32 -45.82 -42.62 16.06
CA LEU A 32 -46.51 -43.46 15.09
C LEU A 32 -48.00 -43.55 15.47
N PRO A 33 -48.92 -43.58 14.50
CA PRO A 33 -50.35 -43.75 14.78
C PRO A 33 -50.61 -45.09 15.51
N PRO A 34 -51.57 -45.12 16.47
CA PRO A 34 -51.81 -46.27 17.32
C PRO A 34 -52.26 -47.47 16.48
N GLY A 35 -51.50 -48.57 16.54
CA GLY A 35 -51.77 -49.80 15.78
C GLY A 35 -50.69 -50.19 14.77
N THR A 36 -49.72 -49.31 14.50
CA THR A 36 -48.60 -49.61 13.60
C THR A 36 -47.41 -50.09 14.42
N LYS A 37 -47.10 -51.39 14.41
CA LYS A 37 -45.80 -51.91 14.89
C LYS A 37 -44.72 -51.53 13.86
N GLY A 38 -44.37 -50.25 13.81
CA GLY A 38 -43.30 -49.72 12.97
C GLY A 38 -42.01 -49.60 13.78
N GLY A 39 -40.97 -50.32 13.34
CA GLY A 39 -39.65 -50.24 13.94
C GLY A 39 -39.26 -51.52 14.68
N GLU A 40 -38.94 -52.56 13.92
CA GLU A 40 -37.85 -53.40 14.41
C GLU A 40 -36.66 -52.46 14.65
N ASN A 41 -36.14 -52.44 15.89
CA ASN A 41 -34.87 -51.82 16.18
C ASN A 41 -33.82 -52.60 15.39
N LEU A 42 -33.61 -52.23 14.12
CA LEU A 42 -32.59 -52.80 13.27
C LEU A 42 -31.27 -52.42 13.94
N LYS A 43 -30.72 -53.34 14.75
CA LYS A 43 -29.31 -53.26 15.13
C LYS A 43 -28.58 -53.13 13.81
N PRO A 44 -27.89 -52.00 13.55
CA PRO A 44 -27.28 -51.82 12.25
C PRO A 44 -26.39 -53.03 12.03
N ASP A 45 -26.72 -53.80 10.99
CA ASP A 45 -25.92 -54.95 10.61
C ASP A 45 -24.48 -54.46 10.50
N ARG A 46 -23.49 -55.27 10.91
CA ARG A 46 -22.07 -54.86 10.93
C ARG A 46 -21.63 -54.25 9.60
N HIS A 47 -22.28 -54.68 8.52
CA HIS A 47 -22.17 -54.14 7.17
C HIS A 47 -22.54 -52.64 7.03
N TYR A 48 -23.64 -52.19 7.63
CA TYR A 48 -24.05 -50.78 7.58
C TYR A 48 -23.15 -49.89 8.43
N GLU A 49 -22.70 -50.36 9.60
CA GLU A 49 -21.72 -49.64 10.43
C GLU A 49 -20.40 -49.48 9.68
N HIS A 50 -19.92 -50.54 9.03
CA HIS A 50 -18.71 -50.50 8.20
C HIS A 50 -18.82 -49.47 7.06
N LYS A 51 -19.97 -49.38 6.38
CA LYS A 51 -20.22 -48.37 5.34
C LYS A 51 -20.21 -46.95 5.90
N GLN A 52 -20.82 -46.73 7.06
CA GLN A 52 -20.81 -45.42 7.70
C GLN A 52 -19.40 -45.00 8.11
N TYR A 53 -18.63 -45.89 8.73
CA TYR A 53 -17.24 -45.59 9.12
C TYR A 53 -16.32 -45.35 7.92
N ALA A 54 -16.51 -46.11 6.82
CA ALA A 54 -15.77 -45.90 5.59
C ALA A 54 -16.05 -44.52 4.98
N PHE A 55 -17.32 -44.11 4.94
CA PHE A 55 -17.72 -42.79 4.44
C PHE A 55 -17.22 -41.65 5.34
N ASP A 56 -17.36 -41.78 6.66
CA ASP A 56 -16.88 -40.79 7.63
C ASP A 56 -15.34 -40.63 7.54
N SER A 57 -14.61 -41.73 7.47
CA SER A 57 -13.16 -41.73 7.25
C SER A 57 -12.78 -41.04 5.93
N TYR A 58 -13.52 -41.30 4.85
CA TYR A 58 -13.33 -40.64 3.57
C TYR A 58 -13.54 -39.13 3.66
N CYS A 59 -14.67 -38.69 4.21
CA CYS A 59 -14.97 -37.27 4.40
C CYS A 59 -13.91 -36.56 5.24
N LYS A 60 -13.49 -37.17 6.36
CA LYS A 60 -12.40 -36.66 7.20
C LYS A 60 -11.08 -36.55 6.44
N LYS A 61 -10.77 -37.52 5.57
CA LYS A 61 -9.57 -37.49 4.73
C LYS A 61 -9.62 -36.36 3.72
N VAL A 62 -10.75 -36.20 3.02
CA VAL A 62 -10.95 -35.12 2.03
C VAL A 62 -10.77 -33.76 2.68
N LEU A 63 -11.44 -33.50 3.82
CA LEU A 63 -11.31 -32.24 4.55
C LEU A 63 -9.86 -31.94 4.96
N LYS A 64 -9.13 -32.95 5.45
CA LYS A 64 -7.71 -32.79 5.78
C LYS A 64 -6.86 -32.48 4.55
N CYS A 65 -7.08 -33.19 3.44
CA CYS A 65 -6.35 -32.97 2.20
C CYS A 65 -6.59 -31.57 1.62
N GLU A 66 -7.84 -31.09 1.63
CA GLU A 66 -8.18 -29.75 1.15
C GLU A 66 -7.58 -28.65 2.02
N ALA A 67 -7.64 -28.80 3.35
CA ALA A 67 -6.94 -27.89 4.24
C ALA A 67 -5.42 -27.86 3.94
N CYS A 68 -4.79 -29.03 3.76
CA CYS A 68 -3.37 -29.11 3.41
C CYS A 68 -3.06 -28.46 2.05
N ASN A 69 -3.95 -28.61 1.07
CA ASN A 69 -3.81 -27.98 -0.25
C ASN A 69 -3.90 -26.46 -0.13
N GLY A 70 -4.86 -25.94 0.64
CA GLY A 70 -5.00 -24.51 0.94
C GLY A 70 -3.73 -23.93 1.57
N TYR A 71 -3.21 -24.54 2.63
CA TYR A 71 -1.96 -24.10 3.26
C TYR A 71 -0.77 -24.12 2.30
N ARG A 72 -0.67 -25.14 1.43
CA ARG A 72 0.39 -25.21 0.40
C ARG A 72 0.28 -24.09 -0.62
N GLN A 73 -0.94 -23.71 -1.03
CA GLN A 73 -1.15 -22.58 -1.95
C GLN A 73 -0.74 -21.26 -1.28
N ILE A 74 -1.20 -21.00 -0.06
CA ILE A 74 -0.84 -19.81 0.72
C ILE A 74 0.68 -19.69 0.85
N SER A 75 1.36 -20.77 1.25
CA SER A 75 2.83 -20.78 1.39
C SER A 75 3.56 -20.50 0.06
N ARG A 76 3.06 -21.03 -1.06
CA ARG A 76 3.64 -20.73 -2.39
C ARG A 76 3.41 -19.29 -2.82
N HIS A 77 2.31 -18.68 -2.41
CA HIS A 77 2.01 -17.27 -2.70
C HIS A 77 2.90 -16.36 -1.86
N GLN A 78 2.98 -16.59 -0.54
CA GLN A 78 3.82 -15.80 0.39
C GLN A 78 5.31 -15.81 0.04
N LYS A 79 5.83 -16.86 -0.62
CA LYS A 79 7.22 -16.90 -1.13
C LYS A 79 7.50 -15.95 -2.29
N ARG A 80 6.45 -15.49 -2.99
CA ARG A 80 6.56 -14.70 -4.23
C ARG A 80 5.89 -13.33 -4.13
N PHE A 81 4.91 -13.20 -3.24
CA PHE A 81 4.09 -12.02 -3.06
C PHE A 81 4.00 -11.69 -1.58
N THR A 82 4.14 -10.42 -1.27
CA THR A 82 3.83 -9.82 0.03
C THR A 82 2.49 -9.09 -0.08
N SER A 83 1.70 -9.08 0.99
CA SER A 83 0.48 -8.29 1.03
C SER A 83 0.83 -6.82 1.25
N LEU A 84 -0.01 -5.89 0.77
CA LEU A 84 0.23 -4.46 0.98
C LEU A 84 0.16 -4.07 2.46
N GLU A 85 -0.62 -4.80 3.27
CA GLU A 85 -0.74 -4.58 4.72
C GLU A 85 0.53 -4.94 5.48
N GLU A 86 1.35 -5.84 4.94
CA GLU A 86 2.61 -6.27 5.54
C GLU A 86 3.78 -5.35 5.15
N LEU A 87 3.60 -4.45 4.18
CA LEU A 87 4.65 -3.54 3.74
C LEU A 87 4.85 -2.40 4.75
N SER A 88 6.11 -2.09 5.00
CA SER A 88 6.45 -0.88 5.76
C SER A 88 6.13 0.38 4.95
N GLU A 89 5.95 1.51 5.64
CA GLU A 89 5.71 2.80 5.00
C GLU A 89 6.84 3.20 4.02
N ALA A 90 8.08 2.81 4.33
CA ALA A 90 9.22 3.04 3.45
C ALA A 90 9.14 2.22 2.14
N GLU A 91 8.73 0.96 2.21
CA GLU A 91 8.53 0.12 1.02
C GLU A 91 7.35 0.62 0.19
N MET A 92 6.26 1.03 0.84
CA MET A 92 5.13 1.66 0.16
C MET A 92 5.55 2.95 -0.54
N ALA A 93 6.36 3.80 0.09
CA ALA A 93 6.85 5.03 -0.50
C ALA A 93 7.73 4.79 -1.74
N GLN A 94 8.49 3.69 -1.78
CA GLN A 94 9.28 3.32 -2.97
C GLN A 94 8.41 2.85 -4.13
N LEU A 95 7.26 2.22 -3.84
CA LEU A 95 6.31 1.76 -4.84
C LEU A 95 5.33 2.86 -5.27
N ALA A 96 5.17 3.90 -4.45
CA ALA A 96 4.28 5.01 -4.72
C ALA A 96 4.77 5.83 -5.93
N VAL A 97 3.83 6.15 -6.82
CA VAL A 97 4.03 7.11 -7.90
C VAL A 97 3.13 8.29 -7.61
N TYR A 98 3.74 9.45 -7.43
CA TYR A 98 3.03 10.72 -7.27
C TYR A 98 2.94 11.40 -8.63
N ASP A 99 1.77 11.94 -8.94
CA ASP A 99 1.62 12.85 -10.07
C ASP A 99 2.46 14.09 -9.81
N ARG A 100 3.15 14.57 -10.84
CA ARG A 100 3.91 15.83 -10.78
C ARG A 100 3.12 16.90 -11.50
N TYR A 101 2.68 17.91 -10.76
CA TYR A 101 1.87 18.97 -11.35
C TYR A 101 2.70 20.23 -11.61
N PRO A 102 2.51 20.92 -12.76
CA PRO A 102 3.29 22.12 -13.08
C PRO A 102 3.22 23.26 -12.06
N TRP A 103 2.18 23.32 -11.23
CA TRP A 103 2.02 24.35 -10.18
C TRP A 103 2.76 24.01 -8.87
N GLU A 104 3.29 22.81 -8.74
CA GLU A 104 4.12 22.39 -7.59
C GLU A 104 5.59 22.79 -7.78
N TYR A 105 5.94 23.33 -8.96
CA TYR A 105 7.31 23.68 -9.30
C TYR A 105 7.43 25.16 -9.64
N THR A 106 8.47 25.79 -9.09
CA THR A 106 8.93 27.09 -9.57
C THR A 106 9.86 26.88 -10.76
N THR A 107 9.58 27.58 -11.87
CA THR A 107 10.34 27.43 -13.13
C THR A 107 11.38 28.53 -13.31
N PHE A 108 12.60 28.16 -13.69
CA PHE A 108 13.71 29.08 -13.98
C PHE A 108 14.26 28.83 -15.39
N PRO A 109 14.07 29.76 -16.34
CA PRO A 109 14.71 29.68 -17.64
C PRO A 109 16.17 30.13 -17.54
N VAL A 110 17.12 29.19 -17.63
CA VAL A 110 18.57 29.47 -17.54
C VAL A 110 19.33 28.70 -18.60
N GLY A 111 20.25 29.35 -19.31
CA GLY A 111 21.17 28.67 -20.23
C GLY A 111 20.49 27.97 -21.42
N GLY A 112 19.28 28.42 -21.80
CA GLY A 112 18.47 27.77 -22.83
C GLY A 112 17.71 26.52 -22.37
N ALA A 113 17.75 26.19 -21.08
CA ALA A 113 16.98 25.13 -20.43
C ALA A 113 15.98 25.72 -19.42
N VAL A 114 14.97 24.92 -19.05
CA VAL A 114 14.03 25.26 -17.98
C VAL A 114 14.28 24.33 -16.80
N ILE A 115 14.70 24.92 -15.68
CA ILE A 115 14.93 24.22 -14.42
C ILE A 115 13.65 24.29 -13.58
N LEU A 116 13.22 23.17 -13.01
CA LEU A 116 12.06 23.05 -12.14
C LEU A 116 12.52 22.79 -10.71
N ILE A 117 12.05 23.60 -9.77
CA ILE A 117 12.38 23.48 -8.34
C ILE A 117 11.10 23.24 -7.55
N GLU A 118 11.06 22.12 -6.84
CA GLU A 118 9.92 21.68 -6.00
C GLU A 118 9.93 22.36 -4.63
N ASP A 119 11.12 22.64 -4.09
CA ASP A 119 11.26 23.22 -2.76
C ASP A 119 11.02 24.73 -2.81
N ASP A 120 9.91 25.17 -2.22
CA ASP A 120 9.49 26.58 -2.20
C ASP A 120 10.50 27.47 -1.48
N GLY A 121 11.12 26.98 -0.39
CA GLY A 121 12.10 27.74 0.38
C GLY A 121 13.38 28.02 -0.41
N LEU A 122 13.87 27.00 -1.13
CA LEU A 122 14.99 27.13 -2.05
C LEU A 122 14.62 28.05 -3.22
N ALA A 123 13.43 27.90 -3.79
CA ALA A 123 12.97 28.77 -4.89
C ALA A 123 12.91 30.25 -4.47
N GLU A 124 12.39 30.54 -3.27
CA GLU A 124 12.35 31.89 -2.71
C GLU A 124 13.77 32.44 -2.45
N ALA A 125 14.66 31.65 -1.86
CA ALA A 125 16.04 32.05 -1.64
C ALA A 125 16.78 32.36 -2.95
N LEU A 126 16.52 31.57 -4.00
CA LEU A 126 17.05 31.80 -5.33
C LEU A 126 16.52 33.09 -5.96
N LEU A 127 15.24 33.41 -5.80
CA LEU A 127 14.68 34.68 -6.24
C LEU A 127 15.30 35.89 -5.51
N GLY A 128 15.89 35.69 -4.33
CA GLY A 128 16.66 36.70 -3.61
C GLY A 128 18.06 36.99 -4.19
N LEU A 129 18.58 36.14 -5.09
CA LEU A 129 19.85 36.39 -5.77
C LEU A 129 19.70 37.44 -6.87
N SER A 130 20.81 38.10 -7.21
CA SER A 130 20.87 38.90 -8.45
C SER A 130 20.75 37.98 -9.67
N GLN A 131 20.13 38.45 -10.75
CA GLN A 131 19.91 37.65 -11.97
C GLN A 131 21.19 36.97 -12.49
N GLU A 132 22.31 37.70 -12.51
CA GLU A 132 23.60 37.16 -12.96
C GLU A 132 24.15 36.10 -12.01
N ASP A 133 24.03 36.32 -10.70
CA ASP A 133 24.51 35.38 -9.68
C ASP A 133 23.64 34.11 -9.67
N LEU A 134 22.32 34.26 -9.87
CA LEU A 134 21.38 33.16 -10.07
C LEU A 134 21.73 32.35 -11.31
N GLU A 135 21.91 33.00 -12.47
CA GLU A 135 22.24 32.31 -13.71
C GLU A 135 23.56 31.54 -13.60
N ILE A 136 24.60 32.15 -13.03
CA ILE A 136 25.90 31.49 -12.79
C ILE A 136 25.74 30.29 -11.85
N PHE A 137 25.01 30.46 -10.74
CA PHE A 137 24.76 29.39 -9.77
C PHE A 137 24.01 28.22 -10.42
N MET A 138 22.95 28.53 -11.16
CA MET A 138 22.09 27.56 -11.83
C MET A 138 22.83 26.78 -12.92
N MET A 139 23.60 27.47 -13.77
CA MET A 139 24.42 26.82 -14.79
C MET A 139 25.46 25.87 -14.17
N HIS A 140 26.04 26.23 -13.03
CA HIS A 140 27.02 25.40 -12.36
C HIS A 140 26.40 24.13 -11.76
N TRP A 141 25.35 24.28 -10.95
CA TRP A 141 24.79 23.18 -10.16
C TRP A 141 23.83 22.29 -10.94
N PHE A 142 22.95 22.88 -11.76
CA PHE A 142 21.91 22.14 -12.47
C PHE A 142 22.34 21.75 -13.88
N LEU A 143 22.99 22.65 -14.62
CA LEU A 143 23.47 22.35 -15.98
C LEU A 143 24.87 21.73 -16.02
N ARG A 144 25.50 21.53 -14.86
CA ARG A 144 26.83 20.91 -14.71
C ARG A 144 27.91 21.59 -15.56
N MET A 145 27.77 22.90 -15.80
CA MET A 145 28.74 23.68 -16.55
C MET A 145 29.91 24.07 -15.67
N THR A 146 31.12 23.91 -16.19
CA THR A 146 32.34 24.40 -15.54
C THR A 146 32.41 25.93 -15.57
N ASP A 147 33.10 26.55 -14.61
CA ASP A 147 33.31 28.01 -14.59
C ASP A 147 33.90 28.55 -15.92
N ALA A 148 34.69 27.74 -16.64
CA ALA A 148 35.24 28.10 -17.94
C ALA A 148 34.21 28.03 -19.08
N GLN A 149 33.23 27.13 -19.00
CA GLN A 149 32.10 27.10 -19.94
C GLN A 149 31.14 28.25 -19.67
N ILE A 150 30.81 28.49 -18.39
CA ILE A 150 29.95 29.60 -17.96
C ILE A 150 30.58 30.94 -18.37
N ALA A 151 31.88 31.12 -18.11
CA ALA A 151 32.65 32.30 -18.56
C ALA A 151 32.52 32.57 -20.06
N ARG A 152 32.62 31.52 -20.88
CA ARG A 152 32.45 31.63 -22.34
C ARG A 152 31.00 31.92 -22.74
N TYR A 153 30.04 31.36 -22.02
CA TYR A 153 28.61 31.54 -22.29
C TYR A 153 28.13 32.96 -21.98
N ILE A 154 28.49 33.51 -20.81
CA ILE A 154 28.08 34.85 -20.35
C ILE A 154 29.10 35.93 -20.77
N ASN A 155 30.16 35.55 -21.50
CA ASN A 155 31.25 36.45 -21.91
C ASN A 155 31.89 37.21 -20.72
N MET A 156 32.20 36.47 -19.64
CA MET A 156 32.76 37.00 -18.40
C MET A 156 34.08 36.30 -18.06
N PRO A 157 35.08 36.97 -17.44
CA PRO A 157 36.29 36.30 -17.00
C PRO A 157 35.99 35.16 -16.00
N ARG A 158 36.67 34.01 -16.17
CA ARG A 158 36.52 32.83 -15.29
C ARG A 158 36.67 33.16 -13.81
N ARG A 159 37.58 34.07 -13.44
CA ARG A 159 37.75 34.50 -12.05
C ARG A 159 36.49 35.16 -11.49
N THR A 160 35.85 36.04 -12.26
CA THR A 160 34.63 36.75 -11.84
C THR A 160 33.48 35.78 -11.66
N VAL A 161 33.32 34.82 -12.57
CA VAL A 161 32.33 33.73 -12.44
C VAL A 161 32.53 32.97 -11.14
N ASN A 162 33.77 32.59 -10.83
CA ASN A 162 34.08 31.86 -9.61
C ASN A 162 33.75 32.67 -8.34
N THR A 163 34.11 33.96 -8.29
CA THR A 163 33.79 34.84 -7.16
C THR A 163 32.29 35.01 -6.98
N ARG A 164 31.55 35.24 -8.07
CA ARG A 164 30.09 35.36 -8.05
C ARG A 164 29.40 34.08 -7.64
N ARG A 165 29.87 32.92 -8.13
CA ARG A 165 29.37 31.61 -7.71
C ARG A 165 29.49 31.39 -6.21
N HIS A 166 30.64 31.71 -5.61
CA HIS A 166 30.83 31.59 -4.15
C HIS A 166 29.98 32.61 -3.38
N LYS A 167 29.86 33.84 -3.89
CA LYS A 167 28.98 34.86 -3.30
C LYS A 167 27.52 34.42 -3.32
N ALA A 168 27.05 33.87 -4.44
CA ALA A 168 25.70 33.33 -4.59
C ALA A 168 25.45 32.18 -3.59
N TYR A 169 26.41 31.28 -3.46
CA TYR A 169 26.34 30.18 -2.49
C TYR A 169 26.23 30.69 -1.06
N ARG A 170 27.10 31.64 -0.64
CA ARG A 170 27.04 32.25 0.69
C ARG A 170 25.68 32.89 0.97
N LEU A 171 25.19 33.70 0.03
CA LEU A 171 23.93 34.40 0.19
C LEU A 171 22.74 33.42 0.26
N LEU A 172 22.77 32.34 -0.51
CA LEU A 172 21.76 31.28 -0.40
C LEU A 172 21.79 30.59 0.95
N THR A 173 22.98 30.27 1.46
CA THR A 173 23.13 29.67 2.80
C THR A 173 22.59 30.59 3.88
N GLU A 174 22.90 31.89 3.81
CA GLU A 174 22.39 32.91 4.74
C GLU A 174 20.85 33.03 4.67
N LEU A 175 20.27 33.07 3.46
CA LEU A 175 18.82 33.17 3.26
C LEU A 175 18.06 31.93 3.74
N MET A 176 18.65 30.74 3.62
CA MET A 176 18.06 29.48 4.10
C MET A 176 18.33 29.23 5.60
N GLY A 177 18.97 30.16 6.31
CA GLY A 177 19.23 30.05 7.76
C GLY A 177 20.33 29.05 8.12
N GLY A 178 21.20 28.68 7.17
CA GLY A 178 22.40 27.88 7.46
C GLY A 178 23.54 28.76 7.98
N GLU A 179 24.40 28.21 8.84
CA GLU A 179 25.68 28.84 9.17
C GLU A 179 26.54 28.85 7.90
N ALA A 180 26.87 30.04 7.38
CA ALA A 180 27.81 30.16 6.28
C ALA A 180 29.22 29.89 6.84
N ASP A 181 29.88 28.82 6.38
CA ASP A 181 31.29 28.57 6.69
C ASP A 181 32.14 29.76 6.19
N ASP A 182 32.76 30.48 7.12
CA ASP A 182 33.67 31.61 6.89
C ASP A 182 35.02 31.20 6.28
#